data_AF-A0A511Y548-F1
#
_entry.id   AF-A0A511Y548-F1
#
_cell.length_a   1.000
_cell.length_b   1.000
_cell.length_c   1.000
_cell.angle_alpha   90.00
_cell.angle_beta   90.00
_cell.angle_gamma   90.00
#
_symmetry.space_group_name_H-M   'P 1'
#
loop_
_entity.id
_entity.type
_entity.pdbx_description
1 polymer ?
#
loop_
_entity_poly.entity_id
_entity_poly.type
_entity_poly.pdbx_seq_one_letter_code
_entity_poly.pdbx_strand_id
1 'polypeptide(L)'
;MFNFKEREETHVSKEKKQIMTIEFLKTNNFILLEAISGSRSFGLATENSDTDIRGIYYLPKEDFFGLNYIPQISNETNDVTYYEIGRFVELLQKNNPNILEVLASPEDCILQKHPLMGLLRPEDFLSKLCKDTFAGYAVSQIKKAKGLNKKILNPVEKERKSILDFCYILQNDTSVPLKKWLSDNGKIQEKCGLVSIDHTKGMFTLFYDESGSSGYRGIIQNEEANQVSVSSIPKGEQSVAYLFCNLDAYSTYCKDYKEYWKWVSERNEDRYNVNQEHGQNYDSKNMMHTIRLLQSCEHIFKTNSLNIRVDNREELLDIKAGNWSYEAVMQKAEDLIKSIEHEYAASTLPDYPDVKKTEKILIEIRENLYV
;
A
#
# COMPACT_ATOMS: atom_id res chain seq x y z
N MET A 1 50.65 -27.81 -2.62
CA MET A 1 50.12 -27.67 -3.99
C MET A 1 49.86 -29.08 -4.52
N PHE A 2 48.72 -29.66 -4.16
CA PHE A 2 48.31 -30.99 -4.63
C PHE A 2 47.03 -30.81 -5.44
N ASN A 3 47.11 -31.26 -6.69
CA ASN A 3 46.16 -31.06 -7.76
C ASN A 3 45.09 -32.15 -7.65
N PHE A 4 43.88 -31.80 -7.20
CA PHE A 4 42.71 -32.69 -7.29
C PHE A 4 41.75 -32.10 -8.32
N LYS A 5 41.93 -32.53 -9.57
CA LYS A 5 40.92 -32.43 -10.62
C LYS A 5 40.58 -33.84 -11.06
N GLU A 6 39.27 -34.07 -11.14
CA GLU A 6 38.59 -35.15 -11.86
C GLU A 6 38.66 -36.56 -11.24
N ARG A 7 37.61 -36.90 -10.48
CA ARG A 7 36.64 -37.94 -10.85
C ARG A 7 35.64 -38.13 -9.72
N GLU A 8 34.45 -37.57 -9.91
CA GLU A 8 33.18 -38.11 -9.39
C GLU A 8 32.04 -37.45 -10.17
N GLU A 9 32.05 -37.64 -11.49
CA GLU A 9 30.81 -37.63 -12.27
C GLU A 9 30.12 -38.97 -12.03
N THR A 10 29.32 -39.05 -10.98
CA THR A 10 28.35 -40.15 -10.79
C THR A 10 27.04 -39.54 -10.32
N HIS A 11 26.07 -39.54 -11.24
CA HIS A 11 24.63 -39.45 -11.01
C HIS A 11 24.13 -38.52 -9.89
N VAL A 12 24.20 -37.21 -10.13
CA VAL A 12 23.17 -36.33 -9.54
C VAL A 12 21.90 -36.57 -10.33
N SER A 13 21.02 -37.41 -9.79
CA SER A 13 19.61 -37.41 -10.18
C SER A 13 19.14 -35.96 -10.18
N LYS A 14 18.61 -35.48 -11.31
CA LYS A 14 17.78 -34.28 -11.32
C LYS A 14 16.48 -34.63 -10.58
N GLU A 15 16.54 -34.73 -9.26
CA GLU A 15 15.35 -34.62 -8.44
C GLU A 15 14.78 -33.23 -8.72
N LYS A 16 13.65 -33.20 -9.43
CA LYS A 16 12.83 -32.00 -9.50
C LYS A 16 12.52 -31.63 -8.06
N LYS A 17 13.15 -30.57 -7.52
CA LYS A 17 12.77 -29.98 -6.23
C LYS A 17 11.26 -29.75 -6.31
N GLN A 18 10.49 -30.50 -5.53
CA GLN A 18 9.04 -30.45 -5.59
C GLN A 18 8.61 -29.05 -5.16
N ILE A 19 7.90 -28.35 -6.03
CA ILE A 19 7.44 -26.99 -5.74
C ILE A 19 6.24 -27.13 -4.78
N MET A 20 6.36 -26.52 -3.59
CA MET A 20 5.28 -26.45 -2.62
C MET A 20 4.18 -25.52 -3.13
N THR A 21 3.10 -26.10 -3.64
CA THR A 21 1.91 -25.41 -4.14
C THR A 21 0.69 -25.77 -3.30
N ILE A 22 -0.41 -25.00 -3.44
CA ILE A 22 -1.69 -25.31 -2.80
C ILE A 22 -2.17 -26.71 -3.22
N GLU A 23 -2.03 -27.07 -4.49
CA GLU A 23 -2.43 -28.40 -5.00
C GLU A 23 -1.62 -29.53 -4.37
N PHE A 24 -0.30 -29.32 -4.19
CA PHE A 24 0.55 -30.26 -3.47
C PHE A 24 0.08 -30.46 -2.03
N LEU A 25 -0.24 -29.37 -1.32
CA LEU A 25 -0.75 -29.43 0.05
C LEU A 25 -2.07 -30.21 0.14
N LYS A 26 -3.00 -29.97 -0.80
CA LYS A 26 -4.29 -30.67 -0.90
C LYS A 26 -4.09 -32.17 -1.13
N THR A 27 -3.30 -32.52 -2.15
CA THR A 27 -3.10 -33.91 -2.57
C THR A 27 -2.42 -34.76 -1.48
N ASN A 28 -1.58 -34.15 -0.65
CA ASN A 28 -0.80 -34.84 0.37
C ASN A 28 -1.37 -34.67 1.80
N ASN A 29 -2.60 -34.16 1.93
CA ASN A 29 -3.28 -33.98 3.23
C ASN A 29 -2.54 -33.08 4.24
N PHE A 30 -1.82 -32.07 3.76
CA PHE A 30 -1.10 -31.12 4.63
C PHE A 30 -1.98 -29.97 5.15
N ILE A 31 -3.29 -30.01 4.94
CA ILE A 31 -4.23 -28.92 5.29
C ILE A 31 -4.88 -29.17 6.65
N LEU A 32 -4.75 -28.19 7.54
CA LEU A 32 -5.38 -28.18 8.86
C LEU A 32 -6.71 -27.43 8.86
N LEU A 33 -6.84 -26.35 8.09
CA LEU A 33 -8.08 -25.59 7.95
C LEU A 33 -8.14 -25.04 6.53
N GLU A 34 -9.32 -25.04 5.93
CA GLU A 34 -9.63 -24.31 4.71
C GLU A 34 -11.01 -23.70 4.87
N ALA A 35 -11.12 -22.38 4.68
CA ALA A 35 -12.36 -21.65 4.87
C ALA A 35 -12.55 -20.55 3.84
N ILE A 36 -13.82 -20.32 3.47
CA ILE A 36 -14.25 -19.15 2.71
C ILE A 36 -14.10 -17.93 3.62
N SER A 37 -13.44 -16.88 3.12
CA SER A 37 -13.20 -15.63 3.83
C SER A 37 -13.82 -14.44 3.07
N GLY A 38 -13.46 -13.21 3.47
CA GLY A 38 -13.90 -12.01 2.78
C GLY A 38 -15.42 -11.83 2.80
N SER A 39 -15.95 -11.12 1.81
CA SER A 39 -17.36 -10.67 1.80
C SER A 39 -18.38 -11.79 2.04
N ARG A 40 -18.09 -13.03 1.62
CA ARG A 40 -18.95 -14.20 1.87
C ARG A 40 -19.03 -14.57 3.34
N SER A 41 -17.89 -14.64 4.03
CA SER A 41 -17.84 -14.94 5.47
C SER A 41 -18.55 -13.88 6.31
N PHE A 42 -18.46 -12.61 5.92
CA PHE A 42 -19.14 -11.51 6.63
C PHE A 42 -20.64 -11.46 6.36
N GLY A 43 -21.15 -12.18 5.34
CA GLY A 43 -22.52 -12.00 4.90
C GLY A 43 -22.70 -10.65 4.21
N LEU A 44 -21.74 -10.26 3.38
CA LEU A 44 -21.71 -9.05 2.53
C LEU A 44 -21.57 -9.36 1.03
N ALA A 45 -21.56 -10.66 0.67
CA ALA A 45 -21.46 -11.07 -0.72
C ALA A 45 -22.71 -10.66 -1.53
N THR A 46 -22.45 -10.21 -2.75
CA THR A 46 -23.41 -9.95 -3.83
C THR A 46 -23.11 -10.90 -5.00
N GLU A 47 -23.94 -10.91 -6.04
CA GLU A 47 -23.77 -11.79 -7.21
C GLU A 47 -22.38 -11.66 -7.86
N ASN A 48 -21.83 -10.45 -7.89
CA ASN A 48 -20.52 -10.15 -8.47
C ASN A 48 -19.35 -10.31 -7.47
N SER A 49 -19.59 -10.81 -6.26
CA SER A 49 -18.53 -10.93 -5.27
C SER A 49 -17.63 -12.13 -5.59
N ASP A 50 -16.33 -11.93 -5.44
CA ASP A 50 -15.27 -12.94 -5.47
C ASP A 50 -15.31 -13.88 -4.25
N THR A 51 -14.71 -15.06 -4.40
CA THR A 51 -14.58 -16.04 -3.32
C THR A 51 -13.13 -16.08 -2.88
N ASP A 52 -12.84 -15.44 -1.74
CA ASP A 52 -11.56 -15.58 -1.07
C ASP A 52 -11.52 -16.89 -0.26
N ILE A 53 -10.43 -17.63 -0.37
CA ILE A 53 -10.16 -18.82 0.44
C ILE A 53 -8.89 -18.58 1.27
N ARG A 54 -8.97 -18.91 2.55
CA ARG A 54 -7.80 -18.92 3.45
C ARG A 54 -7.61 -20.31 4.00
N GLY A 55 -6.36 -20.75 4.00
CA GLY A 55 -5.99 -22.07 4.48
C GLY A 55 -4.89 -22.01 5.52
N ILE A 56 -4.84 -23.04 6.37
CA ILE A 56 -3.78 -23.28 7.33
C ILE A 56 -3.21 -24.64 7.00
N TYR A 57 -1.90 -24.72 6.81
CA TYR A 57 -1.21 -25.97 6.49
C TYR A 57 -0.05 -26.21 7.46
N TYR A 58 0.52 -27.40 7.40
CA TYR A 58 1.79 -27.72 8.03
C TYR A 58 2.77 -28.24 6.98
N LEU A 59 4.05 -27.98 7.18
CA LEU A 59 5.08 -28.38 6.23
C LEU A 59 5.33 -29.89 6.31
N PRO A 60 5.77 -30.55 5.22
CA PRO A 60 6.36 -31.87 5.30
C PRO A 60 7.48 -31.91 6.34
N LYS A 61 7.66 -33.06 7.01
CA LYS A 61 8.62 -33.23 8.10
C LYS A 61 10.03 -32.74 7.71
N GLU A 62 10.53 -33.16 6.56
CA GLU A 62 11.87 -32.80 6.09
C GLU A 62 12.02 -31.29 5.81
N ASP A 63 10.98 -30.63 5.30
CA ASP A 63 11.01 -29.18 5.07
C ASP A 63 10.94 -28.38 6.37
N PHE A 64 10.14 -28.86 7.33
CA PHE A 64 9.97 -28.24 8.64
C PHE A 64 11.26 -28.32 9.49
N PHE A 65 11.88 -29.51 9.57
CA PHE A 65 13.13 -29.71 10.32
C PHE A 65 14.37 -29.25 9.53
N GLY A 66 14.26 -29.13 8.21
CA GLY A 66 15.31 -28.64 7.34
C GLY A 66 15.35 -27.12 7.21
N LEU A 67 15.94 -26.63 6.12
CA LEU A 67 16.15 -25.20 5.87
C LEU A 67 15.17 -24.63 4.82
N ASN A 68 14.13 -25.37 4.43
CA ASN A 68 13.16 -24.98 3.40
C ASN A 68 11.84 -24.48 4.00
N TYR A 69 11.89 -23.63 5.03
CA TYR A 69 10.67 -23.12 5.66
C TYR A 69 9.91 -22.18 4.72
N ILE A 70 8.65 -22.51 4.43
CA ILE A 70 7.74 -21.68 3.64
C ILE A 70 6.60 -21.23 4.55
N PRO A 71 6.49 -19.94 4.91
CA PRO A 71 5.50 -19.44 5.86
C PRO A 71 4.11 -19.24 5.24
N GLN A 72 4.04 -19.03 3.93
CA GLN A 72 2.82 -18.65 3.22
C GLN A 72 2.93 -19.03 1.74
N ILE A 73 1.82 -19.49 1.16
CA ILE A 73 1.68 -19.77 -0.27
C ILE A 73 0.41 -19.07 -0.76
N SER A 74 0.40 -18.54 -1.99
CA SER A 74 -0.79 -17.93 -2.59
C SER A 74 -0.90 -18.33 -4.06
N ASN A 75 -2.12 -18.37 -4.58
CA ASN A 75 -2.32 -18.48 -6.03
C ASN A 75 -1.97 -17.16 -6.72
N GLU A 76 -1.95 -17.15 -8.06
CA GLU A 76 -1.55 -15.98 -8.84
C GLU A 76 -2.39 -14.73 -8.58
N THR A 77 -3.69 -14.91 -8.28
CA THR A 77 -4.62 -13.79 -7.99
C THR A 77 -4.63 -13.37 -6.53
N ASN A 78 -4.03 -14.16 -5.63
CA ASN A 78 -4.07 -14.02 -4.16
C ASN A 78 -5.46 -14.19 -3.51
N ASP A 79 -6.45 -14.64 -4.27
CA ASP A 79 -7.77 -14.98 -3.72
C ASP A 79 -7.69 -16.24 -2.85
N VAL A 80 -6.69 -17.10 -3.09
CA VAL A 80 -6.40 -18.29 -2.28
C VAL A 80 -5.04 -18.12 -1.62
N THR A 81 -5.01 -18.02 -0.28
CA THR A 81 -3.77 -17.81 0.49
C THR A 81 -3.72 -18.72 1.70
N TYR A 82 -2.66 -19.53 1.79
CA TYR A 82 -2.48 -20.51 2.84
C TYR A 82 -1.29 -20.11 3.71
N TYR A 83 -1.40 -20.30 5.03
CA TYR A 83 -0.38 -19.98 6.02
C TYR A 83 0.10 -21.25 6.71
N GLU A 84 1.41 -21.38 6.92
CA GLU A 84 1.93 -22.46 7.76
C GLU A 84 1.48 -22.23 9.21
N ILE A 85 1.19 -23.29 9.96
CA ILE A 85 0.58 -23.23 11.31
C ILE A 85 1.37 -22.36 12.30
N GLY A 86 2.70 -22.40 12.27
CA GLY A 86 3.56 -21.51 13.05
C GLY A 86 3.42 -20.05 12.63
N ARG A 87 3.41 -19.76 11.32
CA ARG A 87 3.15 -18.40 10.81
C ARG A 87 1.76 -17.90 11.19
N PHE A 88 0.75 -18.76 11.14
CA PHE A 88 -0.61 -18.45 11.55
C PHE A 88 -0.68 -18.06 13.03
N VAL A 89 -0.09 -18.86 13.92
CA VAL A 89 -0.03 -18.56 15.37
C VAL A 89 0.76 -17.28 15.65
N GLU A 90 1.89 -17.05 14.97
CA GLU A 90 2.67 -15.80 15.09
C GLU A 90 1.82 -14.56 14.75
N LEU A 91 1.02 -14.63 13.69
CA LEU A 91 0.14 -13.53 13.29
C LEU A 91 -1.05 -13.35 14.24
N LEU A 92 -1.58 -14.43 14.82
CA LEU A 92 -2.62 -14.36 15.85
C LEU A 92 -2.10 -13.67 17.13
N GLN A 93 -0.87 -14.00 17.57
CA GLN A 93 -0.19 -13.35 18.69
C GLN A 93 0.04 -11.85 18.46
N LYS A 94 0.06 -11.41 17.19
CA LYS A 94 0.12 -9.99 16.81
C LYS A 94 -1.26 -9.37 16.59
N ASN A 95 -2.34 -10.08 16.93
CA ASN A 95 -3.73 -9.68 16.68
C ASN A 95 -3.97 -9.17 15.26
N ASN A 96 -3.39 -9.84 14.27
CA ASN A 96 -3.66 -9.51 12.87
C ASN A 96 -5.16 -9.72 12.57
N PRO A 97 -5.91 -8.67 12.14
CA PRO A 97 -7.36 -8.77 11.96
C PRO A 97 -7.78 -9.89 11.02
N ASN A 98 -7.11 -10.00 9.87
CA ASN A 98 -7.45 -11.00 8.85
C ASN A 98 -7.25 -12.42 9.36
N ILE A 99 -6.25 -12.65 10.22
CA ILE A 99 -5.94 -13.98 10.74
C ILE A 99 -6.87 -14.36 11.89
N LEU A 100 -7.21 -13.41 12.76
CA LEU A 100 -8.26 -13.59 13.78
C LEU A 100 -9.60 -13.91 13.12
N GLU A 101 -9.94 -13.22 12.02
CA GLU A 101 -11.14 -13.48 11.24
C GLU A 101 -11.16 -14.89 10.65
N VAL A 102 -10.02 -15.39 10.16
CA VAL A 102 -9.91 -16.78 9.68
C VAL A 102 -10.10 -17.78 10.82
N LEU A 103 -9.47 -17.56 11.98
CA LEU A 103 -9.65 -18.44 13.14
C LEU A 103 -11.11 -18.52 13.61
N ALA A 104 -11.81 -17.38 13.58
CA ALA A 104 -13.21 -17.26 13.97
C ALA A 104 -14.20 -17.51 12.81
N SER A 105 -13.76 -18.18 11.73
CA SER A 105 -14.61 -18.40 10.55
C SER A 105 -15.92 -19.13 10.91
N PRO A 106 -17.07 -18.68 10.40
CA PRO A 106 -18.35 -19.36 10.62
C PRO A 106 -18.33 -20.81 10.11
N GLU A 107 -19.03 -21.72 10.79
CA GLU A 107 -19.05 -23.15 10.43
C GLU A 107 -19.53 -23.40 8.99
N ASP A 108 -20.47 -22.61 8.47
CA ASP A 108 -20.95 -22.72 7.09
C ASP A 108 -19.93 -22.26 6.04
N CYS A 109 -18.87 -21.58 6.45
CA CYS A 109 -17.76 -21.15 5.60
C CYS A 109 -16.56 -22.11 5.67
N ILE A 110 -16.55 -23.07 6.59
CA ILE A 110 -15.44 -24.02 6.76
C ILE A 110 -15.58 -25.14 5.74
N LEU A 111 -14.60 -25.28 4.86
CA LEU A 111 -14.53 -26.31 3.82
C LEU A 111 -13.85 -27.58 4.33
N GLN A 112 -12.83 -27.41 5.18
CA GLN A 112 -12.09 -28.50 5.82
C GLN A 112 -11.56 -28.02 7.17
N LYS A 113 -11.63 -28.86 8.22
CA LYS A 113 -11.05 -28.57 9.54
C LYS A 113 -10.53 -29.83 10.20
N HIS A 114 -9.23 -29.88 10.40
CA HIS A 114 -8.55 -30.93 11.15
C HIS A 114 -8.85 -30.76 12.67
N PRO A 115 -9.04 -31.85 13.43
CA PRO A 115 -9.37 -31.78 14.86
C PRO A 115 -8.40 -30.93 15.69
N LEU A 116 -7.10 -30.94 15.34
CA LEU A 116 -6.07 -30.14 16.02
C LEU A 116 -6.32 -28.62 15.96
N MET A 117 -7.08 -28.13 14.97
CA MET A 117 -7.44 -26.71 14.92
C MET A 117 -8.40 -26.32 16.06
N GLY A 118 -9.09 -27.29 16.69
CA GLY A 118 -9.91 -27.05 17.88
C GLY A 118 -9.11 -26.65 19.12
N LEU A 119 -7.78 -26.83 19.12
CA LEU A 119 -6.91 -26.39 20.21
C LEU A 119 -6.68 -24.87 20.19
N LEU A 120 -6.86 -24.21 19.05
CA LEU A 120 -6.72 -22.77 18.89
C LEU A 120 -8.10 -22.12 19.02
N ARG A 121 -8.29 -21.29 20.05
CA ARG A 121 -9.56 -20.58 20.26
C ARG A 121 -9.34 -19.07 20.16
N PRO A 122 -10.24 -18.30 19.52
CA PRO A 122 -10.09 -16.85 19.40
C PRO A 122 -9.77 -16.14 20.72
N GLU A 123 -10.39 -16.58 21.82
CA GLU A 123 -10.25 -15.98 23.16
C GLU A 123 -8.83 -16.11 23.72
N ASP A 124 -8.05 -17.09 23.24
CA ASP A 124 -6.64 -17.23 23.64
C ASP A 124 -5.74 -16.15 23.02
N PHE A 125 -6.26 -15.44 22.01
CA PHE A 125 -5.54 -14.40 21.27
C PHE A 125 -6.12 -13.00 21.47
N LEU A 126 -7.41 -12.81 21.77
CA LEU A 126 -7.96 -11.46 21.92
C LEU A 126 -7.27 -10.68 23.04
N SER A 127 -6.84 -9.45 22.74
CA SER A 127 -6.15 -8.57 23.68
C SER A 127 -6.38 -7.10 23.34
N LYS A 128 -5.94 -6.19 24.22
CA LYS A 128 -5.98 -4.74 24.00
C LYS A 128 -5.18 -4.30 22.78
N LEU A 129 -4.22 -5.11 22.30
CA LEU A 129 -3.52 -4.89 21.03
C LEU A 129 -4.47 -4.81 19.82
N CYS A 130 -5.66 -5.41 19.88
CA CYS A 130 -6.69 -5.30 18.83
C CYS A 130 -7.04 -3.84 18.48
N LYS A 131 -6.97 -2.91 19.44
CA LYS A 131 -7.19 -1.49 19.17
C LYS A 131 -6.21 -0.98 18.12
N ASP A 132 -4.92 -1.20 18.36
CA ASP A 132 -3.86 -0.70 17.48
C ASP A 132 -3.87 -1.42 16.12
N THR A 133 -4.17 -2.72 16.10
CA THR A 133 -4.12 -3.51 14.87
C THR A 133 -5.36 -3.31 13.98
N PHE A 134 -6.56 -3.27 14.55
CA PHE A 134 -7.79 -3.02 13.80
C PHE A 134 -7.96 -1.52 13.50
N ALA A 135 -7.87 -0.64 14.50
CA ALA A 135 -8.06 0.79 14.29
C ALA A 135 -6.88 1.41 13.55
N GLY A 136 -5.64 0.98 13.80
CA GLY A 136 -4.48 1.41 13.02
C GLY A 136 -4.59 1.04 11.55
N TYR A 137 -5.09 -0.17 11.24
CA TYR A 137 -5.40 -0.56 9.87
C TYR A 137 -6.49 0.33 9.27
N ALA A 138 -7.60 0.55 9.98
CA ALA A 138 -8.69 1.43 9.54
C ALA A 138 -8.20 2.86 9.25
N VAL A 139 -7.39 3.45 10.15
CA VAL A 139 -6.78 4.78 9.95
C VAL A 139 -5.89 4.80 8.70
N SER A 140 -5.14 3.73 8.43
CA SER A 140 -4.34 3.62 7.20
C SER A 140 -5.21 3.61 5.94
N GLN A 141 -6.38 2.96 5.98
CA GLN A 141 -7.33 2.91 4.87
C GLN A 141 -8.00 4.27 4.65
N ILE A 142 -8.36 4.98 5.71
CA ILE A 142 -8.85 6.37 5.65
C ILE A 142 -7.82 7.27 4.96
N LYS A 143 -6.54 7.17 5.33
CA LYS A 143 -5.46 7.95 4.69
C LYS A 143 -5.32 7.61 3.20
N LYS A 144 -5.43 6.33 2.82
CA LYS A 144 -5.42 5.90 1.41
C LYS A 144 -6.62 6.45 0.64
N ALA A 145 -7.82 6.40 1.21
CA ALA A 145 -9.03 6.95 0.60
C ALA A 145 -8.91 8.46 0.38
N LYS A 146 -8.40 9.21 1.38
CA LYS A 146 -8.06 10.64 1.24
C LYS A 146 -7.07 10.91 0.11
N GLY A 147 -6.00 10.12 0.03
CA GLY A 147 -4.98 10.25 -1.02
C GLY A 147 -5.52 9.95 -2.42
N LEU A 148 -6.38 8.93 -2.55
CA LEU A 148 -7.04 8.59 -3.81
C LEU A 148 -7.99 9.70 -4.26
N ASN A 149 -8.81 10.21 -3.34
CA ASN A 149 -9.74 11.32 -3.62
C ASN A 149 -8.97 12.56 -4.14
N LYS A 150 -7.83 12.89 -3.51
CA LYS A 150 -6.95 13.96 -4.00
C LYS A 150 -6.48 13.74 -5.44
N LYS A 151 -6.09 12.50 -5.82
CA LYS A 151 -5.67 12.18 -7.20
C LYS A 151 -6.83 12.28 -8.19
N ILE A 152 -8.01 11.81 -7.81
CA ILE A 152 -9.21 11.85 -8.65
C ILE A 152 -9.64 13.31 -8.94
N LEU A 153 -9.70 14.14 -7.89
CA LEU A 153 -10.12 15.55 -8.00
C LEU A 153 -9.06 16.47 -8.62
N ASN A 154 -7.78 16.06 -8.62
CA ASN A 154 -6.68 16.87 -9.14
C ASN A 154 -5.91 16.07 -10.20
N PRO A 155 -6.49 15.86 -11.40
CA PRO A 155 -5.81 15.13 -12.46
C PRO A 155 -4.55 15.87 -12.91
N VAL A 156 -3.47 15.12 -13.12
CA VAL A 156 -2.22 15.65 -13.68
C VAL A 156 -2.21 15.41 -15.18
N GLU A 157 -1.84 16.42 -15.95
CA GLU A 157 -1.70 16.34 -17.42
C GLU A 157 -0.69 15.25 -17.82
N LYS A 158 -0.88 14.69 -19.03
CA LYS A 158 0.00 13.63 -19.58
C LYS A 158 1.31 14.18 -20.09
N GLU A 159 1.34 15.44 -20.47
CA GLU A 159 2.57 16.13 -20.83
C GLU A 159 3.25 16.62 -19.55
N ARG A 160 4.50 16.20 -19.35
CA ARG A 160 5.30 16.62 -18.20
C ARG A 160 5.78 18.05 -18.44
N LYS A 161 5.53 18.93 -17.47
CA LYS A 161 6.10 20.29 -17.44
C LYS A 161 7.62 20.21 -17.27
N SER A 162 8.34 21.05 -18.01
CA SER A 162 9.78 21.18 -17.86
C SER A 162 10.12 22.21 -16.79
N ILE A 163 11.37 22.25 -16.35
CA ILE A 163 11.83 23.23 -15.36
C ILE A 163 11.62 24.69 -15.81
N LEU A 164 11.53 24.94 -17.13
CA LEU A 164 11.22 26.27 -17.67
C LEU A 164 9.82 26.77 -17.25
N ASP A 165 8.88 25.87 -16.98
CA ASP A 165 7.54 26.20 -16.47
C ASP A 165 7.55 26.72 -15.02
N PHE A 166 8.68 26.54 -14.33
CA PHE A 166 8.92 26.98 -12.95
C PHE A 166 9.93 28.13 -12.89
N CYS A 167 10.24 28.73 -14.05
CA CYS A 167 11.08 29.91 -14.16
C CYS A 167 10.23 31.16 -14.43
N TYR A 168 10.59 32.26 -13.79
CA TYR A 168 9.89 33.54 -13.86
C TYR A 168 10.90 34.68 -14.02
N ILE A 169 10.58 35.65 -14.85
CA ILE A 169 11.34 36.89 -15.01
C ILE A 169 10.77 37.94 -14.06
N LEU A 170 11.63 38.52 -13.23
CA LEU A 170 11.23 39.60 -12.32
C LEU A 170 11.14 40.92 -13.08
N GLN A 171 10.00 41.61 -12.96
CA GLN A 171 9.78 42.92 -13.59
C GLN A 171 9.03 43.82 -12.61
N ASN A 172 9.67 44.92 -12.22
CA ASN A 172 9.14 45.88 -11.25
C ASN A 172 8.76 45.17 -9.93
N ASP A 173 7.49 45.26 -9.54
CA ASP A 173 6.87 44.64 -8.37
C ASP A 173 6.18 43.30 -8.69
N THR A 174 6.38 42.74 -9.89
CA THR A 174 5.72 41.51 -10.36
C THR A 174 6.71 40.52 -10.99
N SER A 175 6.17 39.40 -11.48
CA SER A 175 6.93 38.42 -12.24
C SER A 175 6.14 37.89 -13.44
N VAL A 176 6.84 37.56 -14.53
CA VAL A 176 6.25 37.00 -15.76
C VAL A 176 6.80 35.59 -15.99
N PRO A 177 5.98 34.58 -16.37
CA PRO A 177 6.49 33.26 -16.73
C PRO A 177 7.55 33.32 -17.84
N LEU A 178 8.66 32.59 -17.67
CA LEU A 178 9.80 32.64 -18.58
C LEU A 178 9.41 32.36 -20.04
N LYS A 179 8.63 31.30 -20.29
CA LYS A 179 8.22 30.93 -21.66
C LYS A 179 7.45 32.07 -22.35
N LYS A 180 6.58 32.76 -21.59
CA LYS A 180 5.87 33.94 -22.08
C LYS A 180 6.83 35.09 -22.36
N TRP A 181 7.74 35.39 -21.43
CA TRP A 181 8.72 36.46 -21.61
C TRP A 181 9.62 36.22 -22.83
N LEU A 182 10.09 34.99 -23.04
CA LEU A 182 10.87 34.60 -24.22
C LEU A 182 10.09 34.85 -25.51
N SER A 183 8.83 34.39 -25.56
CA SER A 183 7.94 34.60 -26.71
C SER A 183 7.70 36.09 -26.99
N ASP A 184 7.31 36.86 -25.96
CA ASP A 184 6.97 38.28 -26.09
C ASP A 184 8.17 39.13 -26.54
N ASN A 185 9.40 38.67 -26.27
CA ASN A 185 10.65 39.35 -26.63
C ASN A 185 11.37 38.74 -27.84
N GLY A 186 10.77 37.76 -28.52
CA GLY A 186 11.38 37.08 -29.68
C GLY A 186 12.68 36.34 -29.36
N LYS A 187 12.82 35.83 -28.13
CA LYS A 187 14.02 35.17 -27.60
C LYS A 187 13.83 33.67 -27.49
N ILE A 188 14.92 32.92 -27.60
CA ILE A 188 14.94 31.45 -27.41
C ILE A 188 15.83 31.07 -26.23
N GLN A 189 15.49 30.00 -25.51
CA GLN A 189 16.16 29.65 -24.26
C GLN A 189 17.61 29.22 -24.48
N GLU A 190 17.94 28.65 -25.64
CA GLU A 190 19.27 28.14 -26.01
C GLU A 190 20.32 29.27 -26.08
N LYS A 191 19.87 30.49 -26.41
CA LYS A 191 20.72 31.69 -26.52
C LYS A 191 20.84 32.46 -25.20
N CYS A 192 20.28 31.94 -24.12
CA CYS A 192 20.31 32.59 -22.82
C CYS A 192 21.56 32.19 -22.02
N GLY A 193 22.16 33.15 -21.33
CA GLY A 193 23.23 32.92 -20.36
C GLY A 193 22.75 33.23 -18.96
N LEU A 194 22.98 32.32 -18.00
CA LEU A 194 22.62 32.54 -16.60
C LEU A 194 23.85 32.65 -15.72
N VAL A 195 23.84 33.56 -14.76
CA VAL A 195 24.81 33.64 -13.66
C VAL A 195 24.05 33.64 -12.35
N SER A 196 24.41 32.75 -11.43
CA SER A 196 23.81 32.72 -10.09
C SER A 196 24.10 34.00 -9.33
N ILE A 197 23.09 34.51 -8.62
CA ILE A 197 23.25 35.67 -7.75
C ILE A 197 23.58 35.18 -6.34
N ASP A 198 24.70 35.64 -5.80
CA ASP A 198 25.16 35.24 -4.46
C ASP A 198 24.11 35.53 -3.38
N HIS A 199 24.07 34.67 -2.37
CA HIS A 199 23.16 34.75 -1.21
C HIS A 199 21.66 34.70 -1.54
N THR A 200 21.27 34.32 -2.76
CA THR A 200 19.87 34.20 -3.17
C THR A 200 19.58 32.83 -3.78
N LYS A 201 18.61 32.10 -3.22
CA LYS A 201 18.24 30.77 -3.72
C LYS A 201 17.37 30.89 -4.97
N GLY A 202 17.79 30.22 -6.05
CA GLY A 202 17.03 30.15 -7.29
C GLY A 202 17.05 31.43 -8.14
N MET A 203 17.91 32.40 -7.82
CA MET A 203 17.99 33.68 -8.49
C MET A 203 19.20 33.76 -9.41
N PHE A 204 18.97 34.26 -10.62
CA PHE A 204 19.96 34.33 -11.68
C PHE A 204 19.88 35.65 -12.43
N THR A 205 21.03 36.19 -12.83
CA THR A 205 21.10 37.24 -13.84
C THR A 205 21.04 36.60 -15.22
N LEU A 206 20.12 37.06 -16.06
CA LEU A 206 19.92 36.59 -17.43
C LEU A 206 20.63 37.51 -18.42
N PHE A 207 21.39 36.91 -19.31
CA PHE A 207 22.04 37.52 -20.47
C PHE A 207 21.50 36.85 -21.74
N TYR A 208 21.58 37.53 -22.88
CA TYR A 208 21.11 36.99 -24.15
C TYR A 208 22.12 37.21 -25.26
N ASP A 209 22.37 36.16 -26.04
CA ASP A 209 23.32 36.15 -27.14
C ASP A 209 22.60 36.41 -28.48
N GLU A 210 22.52 37.67 -28.90
CA GLU A 210 21.87 38.05 -30.16
C GLU A 210 22.55 37.37 -31.37
N SER A 211 23.89 37.32 -31.40
CA SER A 211 24.66 36.74 -32.52
C SER A 211 24.70 35.22 -32.53
N GLY A 212 24.52 34.56 -31.39
CA GLY A 212 24.62 33.10 -31.25
C GLY A 212 26.06 32.58 -31.20
N SER A 213 27.05 33.45 -31.00
CA SER A 213 28.48 33.12 -31.01
C SER A 213 29.14 33.14 -29.62
N SER A 214 28.38 33.47 -28.57
CA SER A 214 28.89 33.69 -27.22
C SER A 214 29.07 32.41 -26.41
N GLY A 215 28.68 31.25 -26.98
CA GLY A 215 28.85 29.94 -26.35
C GLY A 215 28.02 29.74 -25.09
N TYR A 216 26.91 30.48 -24.96
CA TYR A 216 25.99 30.32 -23.83
C TYR A 216 25.38 28.92 -23.81
N ARG A 217 25.17 28.40 -22.60
CA ARG A 217 24.63 27.05 -22.35
C ARG A 217 23.10 27.00 -22.35
N GLY A 218 22.42 28.09 -22.71
CA GLY A 218 20.98 28.18 -22.53
C GLY A 218 20.53 28.08 -21.08
N ILE A 219 19.22 28.07 -20.86
CA ILE A 219 18.61 27.89 -19.53
C ILE A 219 18.57 26.41 -19.16
N ILE A 220 18.29 25.53 -20.13
CA ILE A 220 18.35 24.08 -20.00
C ILE A 220 19.12 23.45 -21.17
N GLN A 221 19.74 22.31 -20.88
CA GLN A 221 20.52 21.54 -21.85
C GLN A 221 19.71 20.39 -22.48
N ASN A 222 18.65 19.94 -21.81
CA ASN A 222 17.72 18.94 -22.30
C ASN A 222 16.38 19.06 -21.54
N GLU A 223 15.32 18.47 -22.09
CA GLU A 223 13.96 18.50 -21.54
C GLU A 223 13.82 17.79 -20.18
N GLU A 224 14.73 16.86 -19.86
CA GLU A 224 14.74 16.12 -18.60
C GLU A 224 15.54 16.82 -17.48
N ALA A 225 16.03 18.03 -17.74
CA ALA A 225 16.86 18.76 -16.80
C ALA A 225 16.17 18.98 -15.45
N ASN A 226 16.89 18.70 -14.37
CA ASN A 226 16.43 18.93 -13.00
C ASN A 226 16.99 20.22 -12.37
N GLN A 227 17.78 20.97 -13.15
CA GLN A 227 18.38 22.23 -12.76
C GLN A 227 18.57 23.11 -14.00
N VAL A 228 18.63 24.43 -13.79
CA VAL A 228 19.03 25.37 -14.84
C VAL A 228 20.54 25.32 -15.07
N SER A 229 20.97 25.70 -16.26
CA SER A 229 22.38 25.76 -16.66
C SER A 229 22.91 27.18 -16.53
N VAL A 230 24.06 27.34 -15.87
CA VAL A 230 24.78 28.62 -15.81
C VAL A 230 25.75 28.76 -16.98
N SER A 231 26.11 29.97 -17.39
CA SER A 231 27.02 30.24 -18.50
C SER A 231 28.23 31.06 -18.04
N SER A 232 29.35 30.89 -18.73
CA SER A 232 30.49 31.81 -18.57
C SER A 232 30.18 33.08 -19.37
N ILE A 233 29.99 34.21 -18.67
CA ILE A 233 29.63 35.48 -19.31
C ILE A 233 30.87 36.38 -19.42
N PRO A 234 31.22 36.89 -20.61
CA PRO A 234 32.31 37.85 -20.78
C PRO A 234 32.13 39.11 -19.92
N LYS A 235 33.25 39.73 -19.53
CA LYS A 235 33.22 40.99 -18.77
C LYS A 235 32.63 42.12 -19.63
N GLY A 236 31.69 42.87 -19.06
CA GLY A 236 31.08 44.04 -19.70
C GLY A 236 29.75 43.77 -20.43
N GLU A 237 29.31 42.52 -20.48
CA GLU A 237 27.98 42.16 -20.98
C GLU A 237 26.86 42.79 -20.14
N GLN A 238 25.80 43.24 -20.81
CA GLN A 238 24.63 43.81 -20.15
C GLN A 238 23.59 42.73 -19.88
N SER A 239 23.13 42.67 -18.63
CA SER A 239 22.03 41.80 -18.25
C SER A 239 20.73 42.26 -18.90
N VAL A 240 19.94 41.31 -19.42
CA VAL A 240 18.62 41.58 -20.00
C VAL A 240 17.49 41.45 -19.00
N ALA A 241 17.67 40.64 -17.95
CA ALA A 241 16.66 40.46 -16.90
C ALA A 241 17.22 39.75 -15.65
N TYR A 242 16.39 39.66 -14.61
CA TYR A 242 16.59 38.76 -13.47
C TYR A 242 15.59 37.60 -13.55
N LEU A 243 16.08 36.38 -13.37
CA LEU A 243 15.32 35.15 -13.44
C LEU A 243 15.26 34.48 -12.06
N PHE A 244 14.05 34.13 -11.64
CA PHE A 244 13.81 33.26 -10.49
C PHE A 244 13.38 31.87 -10.99
N CYS A 245 14.08 30.82 -10.58
CA CYS A 245 13.72 29.43 -10.81
C CYS A 245 13.29 28.78 -9.49
N ASN A 246 12.03 28.38 -9.39
CA ASN A 246 11.48 27.73 -8.21
C ASN A 246 11.77 26.21 -8.23
N LEU A 247 13.02 25.85 -7.95
CA LEU A 247 13.49 24.46 -7.94
C LEU A 247 12.72 23.58 -6.94
N ASP A 248 12.28 24.13 -5.80
CA ASP A 248 11.54 23.37 -4.79
C ASP A 248 10.13 22.99 -5.30
N ALA A 249 9.45 23.91 -5.98
CA ALA A 249 8.17 23.64 -6.62
C ALA A 249 8.31 22.65 -7.78
N TYR A 250 9.35 22.77 -8.62
CA TYR A 250 9.62 21.82 -9.69
C TYR A 250 9.91 20.42 -9.17
N SER A 251 10.70 20.31 -8.09
CA SER A 251 11.01 19.02 -7.45
C SER A 251 9.75 18.35 -6.91
N THR A 252 8.89 19.11 -6.24
CA THR A 252 7.60 18.64 -5.72
C THR A 252 6.68 18.19 -6.86
N TYR A 253 6.58 18.99 -7.92
CA TYR A 253 5.84 18.62 -9.14
C TYR A 253 6.35 17.31 -9.76
N CYS A 254 7.66 17.12 -9.91
CA CYS A 254 8.23 15.90 -10.49
C CYS A 254 7.88 14.66 -9.66
N LYS A 255 7.91 14.78 -8.33
CA LYS A 255 7.49 13.71 -7.43
C LYS A 255 6.01 13.39 -7.60
N ASP A 256 5.14 14.40 -7.53
CA ASP A 256 3.69 14.24 -7.65
C ASP A 256 3.29 13.68 -9.02
N TYR A 257 3.90 14.16 -10.11
CA TYR A 257 3.70 13.66 -11.47
C TYR A 257 4.03 12.17 -11.57
N LYS A 258 5.20 11.75 -11.06
CA LYS A 258 5.62 10.34 -11.07
C LYS A 258 4.67 9.47 -10.25
N GLU A 259 4.28 9.91 -9.06
CA GLU A 259 3.35 9.18 -8.19
C GLU A 259 1.93 9.09 -8.77
N TYR A 260 1.48 10.11 -9.49
CA TYR A 260 0.21 10.11 -10.18
C TYR A 260 0.22 9.14 -11.35
N TRP A 261 1.17 9.25 -12.27
CA TRP A 261 1.21 8.41 -13.48
C TRP A 261 1.55 6.96 -13.20
N LYS A 262 2.35 6.67 -12.15
CA LYS A 262 2.51 5.29 -11.65
C LYS A 262 1.17 4.71 -11.18
N TRP A 263 0.40 5.49 -10.42
CA TRP A 263 -0.93 5.07 -10.00
C TRP A 263 -1.87 4.87 -11.20
N VAL A 264 -1.84 5.74 -12.20
CA VAL A 264 -2.63 5.56 -13.43
C VAL A 264 -2.27 4.25 -14.15
N SER A 265 -0.98 3.87 -14.22
CA SER A 265 -0.58 2.62 -14.86
C SER A 265 -0.90 1.35 -14.06
N GLU A 266 -1.01 1.45 -12.74
CA GLU A 266 -1.22 0.30 -11.84
C GLU A 266 -2.67 0.18 -11.33
N ARG A 267 -3.54 1.18 -11.60
CA ARG A 267 -4.90 1.19 -11.06
C ARG A 267 -5.76 0.10 -11.69
N ASN A 268 -6.65 -0.45 -10.87
CA ASN A 268 -7.76 -1.28 -11.36
C ASN A 268 -8.82 -0.35 -11.98
N GLU A 269 -9.03 -0.47 -13.30
CA GLU A 269 -9.94 0.43 -14.05
C GLU A 269 -11.40 0.25 -13.65
N ASP A 270 -11.87 -0.98 -13.43
CA ASP A 270 -13.24 -1.25 -13.00
C ASP A 270 -13.55 -0.55 -11.66
N ARG A 271 -12.61 -0.65 -10.72
CA ARG A 271 -12.71 0.02 -9.42
C ARG A 271 -12.69 1.54 -9.54
N TYR A 272 -11.93 2.09 -10.49
CA TYR A 272 -11.90 3.53 -10.75
C TYR A 272 -13.22 4.01 -11.35
N ASN A 273 -13.77 3.28 -12.33
CA ASN A 273 -15.02 3.62 -12.99
C ASN A 273 -16.20 3.58 -12.02
N VAL A 274 -16.29 2.55 -11.17
CA VAL A 274 -17.32 2.47 -10.12
C VAL A 274 -17.25 3.69 -9.18
N ASN A 275 -16.04 4.16 -8.84
CA ASN A 275 -15.88 5.35 -7.98
C ASN A 275 -16.25 6.68 -8.67
N GLN A 276 -16.13 6.74 -10.00
CA GLN A 276 -16.56 7.88 -10.79
C GLN A 276 -18.10 7.87 -10.98
N GLU A 277 -18.69 6.70 -11.19
CA GLU A 277 -20.12 6.53 -11.46
C GLU A 277 -21.03 6.95 -10.29
N HIS A 278 -20.64 6.65 -9.04
CA HIS A 278 -21.43 7.09 -7.87
C HIS A 278 -21.18 8.55 -7.45
N GLY A 279 -20.22 9.24 -8.08
CA GLY A 279 -19.99 10.67 -7.94
C GLY A 279 -19.35 11.14 -6.63
N GLN A 280 -19.04 10.24 -5.68
CA GLN A 280 -18.50 10.63 -4.38
C GLN A 280 -16.97 10.80 -4.35
N ASN A 281 -16.26 10.46 -5.44
CA ASN A 281 -14.81 10.63 -5.59
C ASN A 281 -13.94 9.95 -4.50
N TYR A 282 -14.47 8.94 -3.80
CA TYR A 282 -13.71 8.11 -2.85
C TYR A 282 -13.96 6.61 -3.07
N ASP A 283 -13.08 5.78 -2.52
CA ASP A 283 -13.16 4.32 -2.65
C ASP A 283 -14.20 3.71 -1.68
N SER A 284 -15.45 3.60 -2.14
CA SER A 284 -16.58 3.14 -1.33
C SER A 284 -16.39 1.72 -0.77
N LYS A 285 -15.81 0.80 -1.56
CA LYS A 285 -15.47 -0.58 -1.10
C LYS A 285 -14.47 -0.55 0.05
N ASN A 286 -13.39 0.22 -0.08
CA ASN A 286 -12.40 0.35 1.01
C ASN A 286 -13.00 1.02 2.24
N MET A 287 -13.85 2.03 2.08
CA MET A 287 -14.46 2.72 3.20
C MET A 287 -15.48 1.83 3.94
N MET A 288 -16.30 1.05 3.23
CA MET A 288 -17.14 0.04 3.85
C MET A 288 -16.30 -0.94 4.68
N HIS A 289 -15.21 -1.46 4.12
CA HIS A 289 -14.32 -2.38 4.84
C HIS A 289 -13.69 -1.73 6.08
N THR A 290 -13.35 -0.45 5.99
CA THR A 290 -12.85 0.35 7.12
C THR A 290 -13.88 0.43 8.25
N ILE A 291 -15.14 0.76 7.92
CA ILE A 291 -16.23 0.81 8.90
C ILE A 291 -16.44 -0.57 9.54
N ARG A 292 -16.47 -1.64 8.73
CA ARG A 292 -16.60 -3.01 9.22
C ARG A 292 -15.48 -3.38 10.20
N LEU A 293 -14.22 -3.06 9.89
CA LEU A 293 -13.09 -3.31 10.80
C LEU A 293 -13.23 -2.56 12.14
N LEU A 294 -13.66 -1.31 12.10
CA LEU A 294 -13.90 -0.53 13.31
C LEU A 294 -15.05 -1.13 14.13
N GLN A 295 -16.13 -1.59 13.47
CA GLN A 295 -17.24 -2.28 14.14
C GLN A 295 -16.80 -3.61 14.78
N SER A 296 -15.96 -4.40 14.11
CA SER A 296 -15.38 -5.62 14.70
C SER A 296 -14.50 -5.30 15.91
N CYS A 297 -13.70 -4.23 15.85
CA CYS A 297 -12.87 -3.78 16.96
C CYS A 297 -13.71 -3.34 18.17
N GLU A 298 -14.75 -2.52 17.92
CA GLU A 298 -15.70 -2.08 18.94
C GLU A 298 -16.39 -3.28 19.59
N HIS A 299 -16.82 -4.27 18.80
CA HIS A 299 -17.43 -5.50 19.30
C HIS A 299 -16.49 -6.27 20.21
N ILE A 300 -15.22 -6.47 19.81
CA ILE A 300 -14.21 -7.14 20.64
C ILE A 300 -14.12 -6.50 22.03
N PHE A 301 -14.07 -5.16 22.10
CA PHE A 301 -13.97 -4.48 23.40
C PHE A 301 -15.26 -4.51 24.21
N LYS A 302 -16.43 -4.56 23.56
CA LYS A 302 -17.74 -4.66 24.23
C LYS A 302 -18.02 -6.06 24.79
N THR A 303 -17.62 -7.11 24.08
CA THR A 303 -18.10 -8.48 24.36
C THR A 303 -16.98 -9.46 24.70
N ASN A 304 -15.71 -9.07 24.55
CA ASN A 304 -14.55 -9.95 24.64
C ASN A 304 -14.63 -11.15 23.65
N SER A 305 -15.33 -10.99 22.52
CA SER A 305 -15.49 -12.01 21.49
C SER A 305 -15.29 -11.41 20.09
N LEU A 306 -15.02 -12.26 19.10
CA LEU A 306 -14.99 -11.86 17.70
C LEU A 306 -16.16 -12.51 16.95
N ASN A 307 -17.03 -11.68 16.37
CA ASN A 307 -18.08 -12.12 15.47
C ASN A 307 -17.73 -11.76 14.02
N ILE A 308 -17.90 -12.72 13.11
CA ILE A 308 -17.63 -12.54 11.68
C ILE A 308 -18.89 -12.12 10.92
N ARG A 309 -20.07 -12.60 11.29
CA ARG A 309 -21.30 -12.19 10.61
C ARG A 309 -21.68 -10.78 11.03
N VAL A 310 -21.90 -9.89 10.04
CA VAL A 310 -22.36 -8.54 10.33
C VAL A 310 -23.87 -8.50 10.51
N ASP A 311 -24.34 -7.67 11.45
CA ASP A 311 -25.77 -7.48 11.69
C ASP A 311 -26.35 -6.30 10.88
N ASN A 312 -25.50 -5.35 10.45
CA ASN A 312 -25.85 -4.15 9.70
C ASN A 312 -25.55 -4.27 8.19
N ARG A 313 -25.87 -5.42 7.58
CA ARG A 313 -25.58 -5.72 6.17
C ARG A 313 -26.04 -4.60 5.22
N GLU A 314 -27.28 -4.11 5.38
CA GLU A 314 -27.86 -3.10 4.51
C GLU A 314 -27.05 -1.79 4.53
N GLU A 315 -26.70 -1.30 5.72
CA GLU A 315 -25.89 -0.09 5.89
C GLU A 315 -24.50 -0.23 5.23
N LEU A 316 -23.82 -1.36 5.45
CA LEU A 316 -22.50 -1.59 4.85
C LEU A 316 -22.59 -1.70 3.32
N LEU A 317 -23.62 -2.34 2.77
CA LEU A 317 -23.83 -2.39 1.33
C LEU A 317 -24.21 -1.02 0.74
N ASP A 318 -24.95 -0.20 1.48
CA ASP A 318 -25.30 1.17 1.09
C ASP A 318 -24.05 2.07 1.02
N ILE A 319 -23.14 1.94 1.99
CA ILE A 319 -21.81 2.57 1.94
C ILE A 319 -21.02 2.04 0.73
N LYS A 320 -20.98 0.71 0.51
CA LYS A 320 -20.27 0.10 -0.62
C LYS A 320 -20.79 0.57 -1.97
N ALA A 321 -22.10 0.81 -2.09
CA ALA A 321 -22.75 1.32 -3.29
C ALA A 321 -22.43 2.80 -3.57
N GLY A 322 -21.84 3.53 -2.60
CA GLY A 322 -21.50 4.94 -2.75
C GLY A 322 -22.68 5.89 -2.47
N ASN A 323 -23.74 5.41 -1.84
CA ASN A 323 -24.91 6.24 -1.50
C ASN A 323 -24.63 7.21 -0.33
N TRP A 324 -23.54 6.98 0.42
CA TRP A 324 -23.12 7.85 1.51
C TRP A 324 -22.12 8.89 1.03
N SER A 325 -22.29 10.13 1.49
CA SER A 325 -21.27 11.15 1.28
C SER A 325 -19.97 10.79 2.00
N TYR A 326 -18.85 11.22 1.45
CA TYR A 326 -17.55 11.02 2.08
C TYR A 326 -17.53 11.54 3.53
N GLU A 327 -18.13 12.71 3.76
CA GLU A 327 -18.25 13.34 5.07
C GLU A 327 -19.05 12.48 6.06
N ALA A 328 -20.17 11.90 5.63
CA ALA A 328 -20.99 11.03 6.46
C ALA A 328 -20.25 9.74 6.86
N VAL A 329 -19.53 9.11 5.92
CA VAL A 329 -18.73 7.91 6.23
C VAL A 329 -17.58 8.23 7.17
N MET A 330 -16.92 9.38 6.96
CA MET A 330 -15.84 9.85 7.84
C MET A 330 -16.34 10.13 9.25
N GLN A 331 -17.49 10.80 9.39
CA GLN A 331 -18.12 11.05 10.68
C GLN A 331 -18.42 9.74 11.42
N LYS A 332 -18.99 8.75 10.72
CA LYS A 332 -19.24 7.42 11.29
C LYS A 332 -17.95 6.73 11.76
N ALA A 333 -16.87 6.82 10.98
CA ALA A 333 -15.57 6.27 11.37
C ALA A 333 -15.02 6.95 12.63
N GLU A 334 -15.11 8.28 12.72
CA GLU A 334 -14.67 9.04 13.90
C GLU A 334 -15.47 8.68 15.16
N ASP A 335 -16.78 8.49 15.02
CA ASP A 335 -17.64 8.11 16.14
C ASP A 335 -17.37 6.69 16.62
N LEU A 336 -17.10 5.75 15.70
CA LEU A 336 -16.64 4.40 16.05
C LEU A 336 -15.28 4.43 16.78
N ILE A 337 -14.34 5.27 16.34
CA ILE A 337 -13.04 5.41 17.02
C ILE A 337 -13.24 5.92 18.44
N LYS A 338 -14.08 6.94 18.65
CA LYS A 338 -14.40 7.44 20.00
C LYS A 338 -15.05 6.36 20.87
N SER A 339 -15.95 5.56 20.29
CA SER A 339 -16.57 4.43 20.98
C SER A 339 -15.54 3.37 21.39
N ILE A 340 -14.65 2.97 20.48
CA ILE A 340 -13.54 2.04 20.77
C ILE A 340 -12.67 2.58 21.90
N GLU A 341 -12.32 3.87 21.91
CA GLU A 341 -11.54 4.48 23.00
C GLU A 341 -12.23 4.35 24.36
N HIS A 342 -13.55 4.55 24.40
CA HIS A 342 -14.34 4.41 25.62
C HIS A 342 -14.36 2.95 26.11
N GLU A 343 -14.69 2.00 25.23
CA GLU A 343 -14.78 0.57 25.58
C GLU A 343 -13.42 -0.01 25.95
N TYR A 344 -12.35 0.40 25.25
CA TYR A 344 -10.97 0.03 25.54
C TYR A 344 -10.57 0.39 26.99
N ALA A 345 -10.96 1.58 27.45
CA ALA A 345 -10.62 2.05 28.80
C ALA A 345 -11.28 1.20 29.90
N ALA A 346 -12.46 0.64 29.63
CA ALA A 346 -13.19 -0.24 30.55
C ALA A 346 -12.87 -1.74 30.36
N SER A 347 -12.13 -2.10 29.31
CA SER A 347 -11.94 -3.51 28.91
C SER A 347 -11.09 -4.32 29.90
N THR A 348 -11.52 -5.56 30.11
CA THR A 348 -10.84 -6.60 30.90
C THR A 348 -9.90 -7.47 30.08
N LEU A 349 -9.78 -7.25 28.77
CA LEU A 349 -8.83 -7.98 27.94
C LEU A 349 -7.39 -7.74 28.42
N PRO A 350 -6.50 -8.74 28.30
CA PRO A 350 -5.09 -8.57 28.61
C PRO A 350 -4.45 -7.55 27.66
N ASP A 351 -3.32 -6.96 28.05
CA ASP A 351 -2.61 -6.01 27.19
C ASP A 351 -2.10 -6.68 25.89
N TYR A 352 -1.66 -7.93 26.00
CA TYR A 352 -1.15 -8.75 24.90
C TYR A 352 -1.62 -10.21 25.02
N PRO A 353 -1.61 -10.99 23.93
CA PRO A 353 -1.88 -12.42 23.98
C PRO A 353 -0.83 -13.16 24.81
N ASP A 354 -1.21 -14.26 25.47
CA ASP A 354 -0.24 -15.10 26.19
C ASP A 354 0.58 -15.92 25.18
N VAL A 355 1.75 -15.38 24.82
CA VAL A 355 2.69 -15.97 23.86
C VAL A 355 3.15 -17.34 24.32
N LYS A 356 3.42 -17.54 25.62
CA LYS A 356 3.91 -18.83 26.14
C LYS A 356 2.84 -19.90 26.09
N LYS A 357 1.58 -19.54 26.40
CA LYS A 357 0.44 -20.46 26.29
C LYS A 357 0.20 -20.88 24.85
N THR A 358 0.17 -19.92 23.93
CA THR A 358 -0.12 -20.17 22.51
C THR A 358 1.03 -20.91 21.81
N GLU A 359 2.29 -20.68 22.22
CA GLU A 359 3.44 -21.48 21.79
C GLU A 359 3.34 -22.93 22.25
N LYS A 360 2.93 -23.20 23.50
CA LYS A 360 2.70 -24.58 23.98
C LYS A 360 1.63 -25.30 23.16
N ILE A 361 0.55 -24.62 22.80
CA ILE A 361 -0.49 -25.18 21.92
C ILE A 361 0.09 -25.51 20.54
N LEU A 362 0.92 -24.64 19.97
CA LEU A 362 1.59 -24.91 18.70
C LEU A 362 2.53 -26.12 18.78
N ILE A 363 3.27 -26.27 19.88
CA ILE A 363 4.13 -27.43 20.13
C ILE A 363 3.28 -28.70 20.17
N GLU A 364 2.18 -28.71 20.91
CA GLU A 364 1.25 -29.85 20.99
C GLU A 364 0.69 -30.23 19.60
N ILE A 365 0.29 -29.24 18.80
CA ILE A 365 -0.14 -29.48 17.41
C ILE A 365 0.99 -30.16 16.61
N ARG A 366 2.22 -29.65 16.70
CA ARG A 366 3.37 -30.20 15.95
C ARG A 366 3.76 -31.60 16.39
N GLU A 367 3.71 -31.89 17.68
CA GLU A 367 3.93 -33.25 18.20
C GLU A 367 2.91 -34.21 17.59
N ASN A 368 1.63 -33.85 17.51
CA ASN A 368 0.62 -34.70 16.88
C ASN A 368 0.81 -34.86 15.35
N LEU A 369 1.42 -33.88 14.67
CA LEU A 369 1.61 -33.90 13.21
C LEU A 369 2.88 -34.62 12.75
N TYR A 370 3.94 -34.67 13.58
CA TYR A 370 5.26 -35.17 13.19
C TYR A 370 5.74 -36.40 13.95
N VAL A 371 4.92 -36.94 14.85
CA VAL A 371 5.16 -38.21 15.56
C VAL A 371 5.06 -39.41 14.63
#